data_AF-A0A531K5Z0-F1
#
_entry.id   AF-A0A531K5Z0-F1
#
_cell.length_a   1.000
_cell.length_b   1.000
_cell.length_c   1.000
_cell.angle_alpha   90.00
_cell.angle_beta   90.00
_cell.angle_gamma   90.00
#
_symmetry.space_group_name_H-M   'P 1'
#
loop_
_entity.id
_entity.type
_entity.pdbx_description
1 polymer ?
#
loop_
_entity_poly.entity_id
_entity_poly.type
_entity_poly.pdbx_seq_one_letter_code
_entity_poly.pdbx_strand_id
1 'polypeptide(L)' 'AFTGETGTTPAKAVERLRLETARTAVETSSASLDRIAAATGFGDPGRMRRAFMRGFGQPPQALRRSARR' A
#
# COMPACT_ATOMS: atom_id res chain seq x y z
N ALA A 1 -6.92 -13.39 23.28
CA ALA A 1 -6.89 -13.17 21.82
C ALA A 1 -7.79 -12.00 21.50
N PHE A 2 -7.24 -10.89 21.01
CA PHE A 2 -7.98 -9.64 20.77
C PHE A 2 -8.80 -9.76 19.48
N THR A 3 -9.98 -10.35 19.59
CA THR A 3 -11.04 -10.30 18.57
C THR A 3 -12.06 -9.27 19.05
N GLY A 4 -11.81 -7.99 18.76
CA GLY A 4 -12.65 -6.87 19.18
C GLY A 4 -13.40 -6.26 18.00
N GLU A 5 -14.68 -6.61 17.88
CA GLU A 5 -15.82 -5.73 17.54
C GLU A 5 -15.77 -4.77 16.34
N THR A 6 -14.94 -5.00 15.35
CA THR A 6 -15.14 -4.46 14.00
C THR A 6 -14.83 -5.57 13.02
N GLY A 7 -15.60 -5.75 11.94
CA GLY A 7 -15.37 -6.76 10.89
C GLY A 7 -14.02 -6.65 10.16
N THR A 8 -13.08 -5.90 10.73
CA THR A 8 -11.71 -5.64 10.32
C THR A 8 -10.82 -6.08 11.47
N THR A 9 -10.10 -7.19 11.29
CA THR A 9 -9.06 -7.57 12.25
C THR A 9 -8.04 -6.43 12.38
N PRO A 10 -7.37 -6.26 13.54
CA PRO A 10 -6.31 -5.25 13.69
C PRO A 10 -5.27 -5.31 12.56
N ALA A 11 -4.97 -6.51 12.07
CA ALA A 11 -4.10 -6.72 10.91
C ALA A 11 -4.62 -6.04 9.63
N LYS A 12 -5.93 -6.09 9.35
CA LYS A 12 -6.54 -5.41 8.19
C LYS A 12 -6.54 -3.89 8.36
N ALA A 13 -6.76 -3.37 9.57
CA ALA A 13 -6.68 -1.94 9.83
C ALA A 13 -5.25 -1.42 9.56
N VAL A 14 -4.24 -2.13 10.05
CA VAL A 14 -2.84 -1.82 9.76
C VAL A 14 -2.51 -1.96 8.27
N GLU A 15 -3.04 -2.99 7.59
CA GLU A 15 -2.85 -3.14 6.14
C GLU A 15 -3.38 -1.94 5.36
N ARG A 16 -4.57 -1.42 5.73
CA ARG A 16 -5.14 -0.21 5.12
C ARG A 16 -4.26 1.02 5.31
N LEU A 17 -3.78 1.26 6.53
CA LEU A 17 -2.89 2.38 6.83
C LEU A 17 -1.57 2.30 6.03
N ARG A 18 -1.00 1.10 5.92
CA ARG A 18 0.18 0.87 5.07
C ARG A 18 -0.12 1.17 3.60
N LEU A 19 -1.29 0.77 3.11
CA LEU A 19 -1.73 1.01 1.74
C LEU A 19 -1.83 2.50 1.42
N GLU A 20 -2.43 3.27 2.32
CA GLU A 20 -2.59 4.73 2.19
C GLU A 20 -1.22 5.43 2.20
N THR A 21 -0.34 5.05 3.11
CA THR A 21 1.03 5.59 3.18
C THR A 21 1.82 5.29 1.90
N ALA A 22 1.73 4.05 1.41
CA ALA A 22 2.39 3.63 0.17
C ALA A 22 1.83 4.36 -1.06
N ARG A 23 0.52 4.64 -1.08
CA ARG A 23 -0.10 5.44 -2.14
C ARG A 23 0.52 6.84 -2.20
N THR A 24 0.56 7.55 -1.07
CA THR A 24 1.15 8.90 -1.03
C THR A 24 2.61 8.87 -1.49
N ALA A 25 3.40 7.89 -1.03
CA ALA A 25 4.79 7.77 -1.46
C ALA A 25 4.93 7.50 -2.97
N VAL A 26 4.05 6.67 -3.55
CA VAL A 26 4.02 6.36 -4.99
C VAL A 26 3.64 7.57 -5.84
N GLU A 27 2.72 8.40 -5.36
CA GLU A 27 2.23 9.59 -6.05
C GLU A 27 3.23 10.77 -5.95
N THR A 28 3.91 10.92 -4.82
CA THR A 28 4.75 12.10 -4.52
C THR A 28 6.25 11.87 -4.72
N SER A 29 6.73 10.62 -4.67
CA SER A 29 8.15 10.31 -4.73
C SER A 29 8.57 9.69 -6.06
N SER A 30 9.82 9.94 -6.44
CA SER A 30 10.48 9.26 -7.54
C SER A 30 11.16 7.94 -7.14
N ALA A 31 11.12 7.56 -5.85
CA ALA A 31 11.76 6.36 -5.31
C ALA A 31 11.32 5.06 -6.03
N SER A 32 12.21 4.07 -6.06
CA SER A 32 11.91 2.72 -6.55
C SER A 32 10.81 2.05 -5.72
N LEU A 33 10.01 1.18 -6.33
CA LEU A 33 8.96 0.43 -5.62
C LEU A 33 9.51 -0.44 -4.47
N ASP A 34 10.73 -0.98 -4.60
CA ASP A 34 11.44 -1.69 -3.54
C ASP A 34 11.62 -0.85 -2.28
N ARG A 35 12.16 0.36 -2.44
CA ARG A 35 12.32 1.32 -1.32
C ARG A 35 10.97 1.69 -0.69
N ILE A 36 9.94 1.93 -1.51
CA ILE A 36 8.61 2.27 -0.99
C ILE A 36 8.01 1.09 -0.21
N ALA A 37 8.12 -0.13 -0.73
CA ALA A 37 7.60 -1.33 -0.07
C ALA A 37 8.29 -1.60 1.27
N ALA A 38 9.61 -1.39 1.34
CA ALA A 38 10.36 -1.48 2.59
C ALA A 38 9.94 -0.39 3.58
N ALA A 39 9.87 0.87 3.15
CA ALA A 39 9.53 2.02 4.00
C ALA A 39 8.09 1.97 4.55
N THR A 40 7.16 1.33 3.83
CA THR A 40 5.74 1.28 4.21
C THR A 40 5.31 -0.04 4.85
N GLY A 41 6.27 -0.92 5.16
CA GLY A 41 6.03 -2.15 5.90
C GLY A 41 5.41 -3.29 5.08
N PHE A 42 5.47 -3.23 3.75
CA PHE A 42 5.13 -4.37 2.88
C PHE A 42 6.28 -5.38 2.79
N GLY A 43 7.52 -4.92 2.94
CA GLY A 43 8.74 -5.74 2.87
C GLY A 43 9.21 -5.97 1.43
N ASP A 44 8.30 -6.28 0.51
CA ASP A 44 8.60 -6.48 -0.90
C ASP A 44 7.57 -5.84 -1.85
N PRO A 45 7.98 -5.44 -3.07
CA PRO A 45 7.08 -4.85 -4.07
C PRO A 45 5.94 -5.75 -4.51
N GLY A 46 6.12 -7.08 -4.51
CA GLY A 46 5.11 -8.04 -4.94
C GLY A 46 3.93 -8.10 -3.96
N ARG A 47 4.20 -8.06 -2.66
CA ARG A 47 3.19 -7.95 -1.61
C ARG A 47 2.48 -6.59 -1.64
N MET A 48 3.23 -5.50 -1.82
CA MET A 48 2.65 -4.17 -2.01
C MET A 48 1.74 -4.13 -3.24
N ARG A 49 2.18 -4.64 -4.39
CA ARG A 49 1.38 -4.71 -5.62
C ARG A 49 0.09 -5.49 -5.42
N ARG A 50 0.14 -6.66 -4.78
CA ARG A 50 -1.07 -7.45 -4.49
C ARG A 50 -2.05 -6.67 -3.61
N ALA A 51 -1.54 -5.95 -2.61
CA ALA A 51 -2.38 -5.12 -1.75
C ALA A 51 -3.00 -3.95 -2.54
N PHE A 52 -2.23 -3.28 -3.41
CA PHE A 52 -2.73 -2.23 -4.31
C PHE A 52 -3.82 -2.71 -5.25
N MET A 53 -3.66 -3.90 -5.86
CA MET A 53 -4.69 -4.48 -6.70
C MET A 53 -5.98 -4.76 -5.91
N ARG A 54 -5.88 -5.22 -4.65
CA ARG A 54 -7.05 -5.46 -3.80
C ARG A 54 -7.71 -4.17 -3.30
N GLY A 55 -6.93 -3.14 -2.98
CA GLY A 55 -7.44 -1.92 -2.34
C GLY A 55 -7.79 -0.77 -3.29
N PHE A 56 -7.10 -0.67 -4.43
CA PHE A 56 -7.26 0.43 -5.40
C PHE A 56 -7.62 -0.04 -6.82
N GLY A 57 -7.65 -1.35 -7.07
CA GLY A 57 -7.95 -1.92 -8.39
C GLY A 57 -6.85 -1.68 -9.44
N GLN A 58 -5.72 -1.09 -9.07
CA GLN A 58 -4.65 -0.74 -9.99
C GLN A 58 -3.27 -0.91 -9.34
N PRO A 59 -2.22 -1.24 -10.12
CA PRO A 59 -0.87 -1.37 -9.59
C PRO A 59 -0.26 -0.01 -9.25
N PRO A 60 0.72 0.05 -8.33
CA PRO A 60 1.36 1.30 -7.90
C PRO A 60 1.98 2.08 -9.07
N GLN A 61 2.52 1.40 -10.08
CA GLN A 61 3.10 2.06 -11.25
C GLN A 61 2.06 2.79 -12.11
N ALA A 62 0.81 2.28 -12.19
CA ALA A 62 -0.27 2.96 -12.89
C ALA A 62 -0.65 4.24 -12.15
N LEU A 63 -0.77 4.15 -10.81
CA LEU A 63 -1.08 5.30 -9.96
C LEU A 63 0.00 6.40 -10.08
N ARG A 64 1.28 6.02 -10.06
CA ARG A 64 2.40 6.95 -10.27
C ARG A 64 2.38 7.64 -11.63
N ARG A 65 1.96 6.93 -12.68
CA ARG A 65 1.83 7.51 -14.02
C ARG A 65 0.71 8.54 -14.07
N SER A 66 -0.42 8.25 -13.41
CA SER A 66 -1.55 9.17 -13.33
C SER A 66 -1.23 10.43 -12.52
N ALA A 67 -0.48 10.30 -11.43
CA ALA A 67 -0.09 11.45 -10.59
C ALA A 67 0.92 12.41 -11.25
N ARG A 68 1.61 11.98 -12.31
CA ARG A 68 2.57 12.79 -13.06
C ARG A 68 1.95 13.54 -14.26
N ARG A 69 0.67 13.26 -14.56
CA ARG A 69 -0.10 14.01 -15.57
C ARG A 69 -0.74 15.21 -14.92
#